data_AF-A0A969G9F9-F1
#
_entry.id   AF-A0A969G9F9-F1
#
_cell.length_a   1.000
_cell.length_b   1.000
_cell.length_c   1.000
_cell.angle_alpha   90.00
_cell.angle_beta   90.00
_cell.angle_gamma   90.00
#
_symmetry.space_group_name_H-M   'P 1'
#
loop_
_entity.id
_entity.type
_entity.pdbx_description
1 polymer ?
#
loop_
_entity_poly.entity_id
_entity_poly.type
_entity_poly.pdbx_seq_one_letter_code
_entity_poly.pdbx_strand_id
1 'polypeptide(L)'
;MKFWKKIIFFRKIITPTGLMKYSYNQEEVLFAKDKMKVIDGELMPVKIKGDIWTDIGINNLHNEGGIQFPNGKKPVKLTQRVFEMLSGENQISLDYFGGSGTTGHGVINLNRKDNSKRKYILVEMGEYFNTVTKPRIQKVIYSENWKGEKPTDRKGSSHLFKYIRLESYEDALNNLRLQRTENQQGLLNLDNNLYEEYLLSYALDVESRGSLLSVDDFQKPFDYQLNITADNETSLTKIDLVETFNYLIGLKVQQIQTESGFKTVKGTNKKGQSVLVIWRNQTENDNEALAAFFQSKHWDKVNNGFDLIYINGSNTVEMHKEAGATWKILSTEEAFTRLMFDVKEV
;
A
#
# COMPACT_ATOMS: atom_id res chain seq x y z
N MET A 1 -14.02 -74.64 18.78
CA MET A 1 -14.59 -73.29 18.99
C MET A 1 -14.72 -72.62 17.62
N LYS A 2 -15.93 -72.59 17.03
CA LYS A 2 -16.14 -72.03 15.68
C LYS A 2 -16.25 -70.50 15.77
N PHE A 3 -15.25 -69.79 15.24
CA PHE A 3 -15.34 -68.35 15.02
C PHE A 3 -16.28 -68.08 13.84
N TRP A 4 -17.51 -67.66 14.13
CA TRP A 4 -18.39 -67.12 13.10
C TRP A 4 -17.88 -65.73 12.71
N LYS A 5 -17.33 -65.58 11.50
CA LYS A 5 -17.09 -64.27 10.91
C LYS A 5 -18.44 -63.58 10.72
N LYS A 6 -18.73 -62.59 11.54
CA LYS A 6 -19.92 -61.74 11.40
C LYS A 6 -19.78 -60.98 10.10
N ILE A 7 -20.61 -61.31 9.11
CA ILE A 7 -20.66 -60.59 7.84
C ILE A 7 -21.37 -59.26 8.11
N ILE A 8 -20.69 -58.15 7.84
CA ILE A 8 -21.22 -56.79 8.00
C ILE A 8 -21.77 -56.36 6.63
N PHE A 9 -23.03 -55.98 6.58
CA PHE A 9 -23.67 -55.43 5.37
C PHE A 9 -23.85 -53.92 5.51
N PHE A 10 -23.24 -53.16 4.60
CA PHE A 10 -23.45 -51.72 4.50
C PHE A 10 -24.56 -51.44 3.50
N ARG A 11 -25.52 -50.60 3.88
CA ARG A 11 -26.57 -50.12 2.96
C ARG A 11 -26.11 -48.83 2.29
N LYS A 12 -26.09 -48.81 0.97
CA LYS A 12 -25.84 -47.59 0.19
C LYS A 12 -27.09 -46.71 0.18
N ILE A 13 -26.92 -45.42 0.45
CA ILE A 13 -27.96 -44.40 0.49
C ILE A 13 -27.53 -43.28 -0.46
N ILE A 14 -28.48 -42.68 -1.18
CA ILE A 14 -28.25 -41.48 -2.00
C ILE A 14 -29.10 -40.37 -1.38
N THR A 15 -28.48 -39.26 -0.99
CA THR A 15 -29.19 -38.11 -0.42
C THR A 15 -30.00 -37.37 -1.49
N PRO A 16 -30.95 -36.51 -1.12
CA PRO A 16 -31.65 -35.63 -2.07
C PRO A 16 -30.70 -34.73 -2.89
N THR A 17 -29.52 -34.43 -2.34
CA THR A 17 -28.44 -33.67 -3.01
C THR A 17 -27.56 -34.52 -3.93
N GLY A 18 -27.84 -35.82 -4.07
CA GLY A 18 -27.09 -36.76 -4.91
C GLY A 18 -25.83 -37.35 -4.27
N LEU A 19 -25.55 -37.09 -2.99
CA LEU A 19 -24.39 -37.64 -2.30
C LEU A 19 -24.60 -39.11 -1.93
N MET A 20 -23.63 -39.95 -2.29
CA MET A 20 -23.59 -41.35 -1.91
C MET A 20 -23.06 -41.51 -0.47
N LYS A 21 -23.84 -42.13 0.40
CA LYS A 21 -23.49 -42.46 1.79
C LYS A 21 -23.65 -43.95 2.06
N TYR A 22 -23.03 -44.44 3.12
CA TYR A 22 -23.21 -45.82 3.61
C TYR A 22 -23.78 -45.80 5.01
N SER A 23 -24.68 -46.73 5.32
CA SER A 23 -25.25 -46.90 6.66
C SER A 23 -25.08 -48.33 7.16
N TYR A 24 -24.84 -48.47 8.45
CA TYR A 24 -24.82 -49.72 9.20
C TYR A 24 -25.52 -49.50 10.54
N ASN A 25 -26.44 -50.39 10.92
CA ASN A 25 -27.24 -50.26 12.15
C ASN A 25 -27.94 -48.89 12.33
N GLN A 26 -28.45 -48.31 11.25
CA GLN A 26 -29.10 -46.99 11.24
C GLN A 26 -28.16 -45.80 11.55
N GLU A 27 -26.85 -46.05 11.64
CA GLU A 27 -25.83 -45.01 11.76
C GLU A 27 -25.16 -44.78 10.39
N GLU A 28 -24.66 -43.56 10.17
CA GLU A 28 -23.86 -43.22 9.00
C GLU A 28 -22.43 -43.73 9.18
N VAL A 29 -21.90 -44.38 8.14
CA VAL A 29 -20.54 -44.93 8.13
C VAL A 29 -19.62 -43.95 7.39
N LEU A 30 -18.59 -43.48 8.10
CA LEU A 30 -17.53 -42.63 7.55
C LEU A 30 -16.29 -43.48 7.33
N PHE A 31 -15.70 -43.45 6.14
CA PHE A 31 -14.48 -44.21 5.88
C PHE A 31 -13.27 -43.48 6.44
N ALA A 32 -12.36 -44.23 7.06
CA ALA A 32 -11.12 -43.69 7.59
C ALA A 32 -10.33 -42.93 6.52
N LYS A 33 -10.29 -43.42 5.26
CA LYS A 33 -9.62 -42.72 4.15
C LYS A 33 -10.08 -41.26 3.97
N ASP A 34 -11.33 -40.95 4.27
CA ASP A 34 -11.91 -39.59 4.12
C ASP A 34 -11.54 -38.68 5.30
N LYS A 35 -10.98 -39.26 6.37
CA LYS A 35 -10.52 -38.60 7.59
C LYS A 35 -9.04 -38.82 7.84
N MET A 36 -8.25 -39.21 6.84
CA MET A 36 -6.80 -39.37 7.00
C MET A 36 -6.09 -38.57 5.91
N LYS A 37 -5.05 -37.82 6.27
CA LYS A 37 -4.15 -37.15 5.32
C LYS A 37 -2.71 -37.41 5.71
N VAL A 38 -1.84 -37.50 4.71
CA VAL A 38 -0.40 -37.47 4.92
C VAL A 38 0.00 -36.03 5.24
N ILE A 39 0.52 -35.81 6.44
CA ILE A 39 1.06 -34.52 6.90
C ILE A 39 2.48 -34.82 7.35
N ASP A 40 3.48 -34.12 6.78
CA ASP A 40 4.90 -34.32 7.08
C ASP A 40 5.39 -35.78 6.94
N GLY A 41 4.83 -36.51 5.97
CA GLY A 41 5.18 -37.90 5.69
C GLY A 41 4.43 -38.94 6.54
N GLU A 42 3.63 -38.52 7.52
CA GLU A 42 2.86 -39.40 8.39
C GLU A 42 1.35 -39.36 8.07
N LEU A 43 0.70 -40.52 8.04
CA LEU A 43 -0.74 -40.61 7.83
C LEU A 43 -1.48 -40.29 9.14
N MET A 44 -2.03 -39.08 9.22
CA MET A 44 -2.69 -38.58 10.42
C MET A 44 -4.21 -38.46 10.26
N PRO A 45 -4.98 -38.69 11.34
CA PRO A 45 -6.41 -38.42 11.34
C PRO A 45 -6.68 -36.90 11.24
N VAL A 46 -7.53 -36.52 10.29
CA VAL A 46 -7.96 -35.14 10.07
C VAL A 46 -9.46 -35.00 10.28
N LYS A 47 -9.86 -33.84 10.82
CA LYS A 47 -11.26 -33.44 10.95
C LYS A 47 -11.60 -32.48 9.82
N ILE A 48 -12.58 -32.85 8.99
CA ILE A 48 -13.17 -31.92 8.01
C ILE A 48 -13.72 -30.72 8.80
N LYS A 49 -13.24 -29.52 8.45
CA LYS A 49 -13.75 -28.27 9.01
C LYS A 49 -15.04 -27.93 8.28
N GLY A 50 -16.16 -27.87 9.00
CA GLY A 50 -17.43 -27.33 8.49
C GLY A 50 -17.52 -25.82 8.72
N ASP A 51 -18.74 -25.28 8.68
CA ASP A 51 -18.99 -23.84 8.76
C ASP A 51 -18.83 -23.26 10.17
N ILE A 52 -18.85 -24.13 11.20
CA ILE A 52 -18.72 -23.72 12.61
C ILE A 52 -17.30 -24.02 13.10
N TRP A 53 -16.55 -22.97 13.44
CA TRP A 53 -15.15 -23.05 13.89
C TRP A 53 -15.01 -22.84 15.40
N THR A 54 -15.24 -23.89 16.18
CA THR A 54 -15.15 -23.84 17.65
C THR A 54 -13.72 -23.82 18.19
N ASP A 55 -12.71 -24.08 17.35
CA ASP A 55 -11.30 -24.15 17.75
C ASP A 55 -10.54 -22.82 17.66
N ILE A 56 -11.22 -21.74 17.29
CA ILE A 56 -10.69 -20.38 17.26
C ILE A 56 -11.25 -19.66 18.48
N GLY A 57 -10.43 -19.52 19.52
CA GLY A 57 -10.81 -18.85 20.76
C GLY A 57 -10.88 -17.34 20.60
N ILE A 58 -11.86 -16.71 21.25
CA ILE A 58 -12.07 -15.24 21.26
C ILE A 58 -11.69 -14.59 22.60
N ASN A 59 -11.42 -15.37 23.64
CA ASN A 59 -11.29 -14.88 25.02
C ASN A 59 -9.95 -14.19 25.31
N ASN A 60 -8.93 -14.32 24.46
CA ASN A 60 -7.56 -13.82 24.70
C ASN A 60 -7.01 -12.92 23.57
N LEU A 61 -7.89 -12.36 22.74
CA LEU A 61 -7.49 -11.54 21.59
C LEU A 61 -6.72 -10.29 21.98
N HIS A 62 -6.94 -9.76 23.19
CA HIS A 62 -6.21 -8.62 23.72
C HIS A 62 -4.68 -8.85 23.75
N ASN A 63 -4.21 -10.10 23.89
CA ASN A 63 -2.78 -10.43 23.91
C ASN A 63 -2.14 -10.53 22.52
N GLU A 64 -2.93 -10.71 21.46
CA GLU A 64 -2.37 -10.91 20.11
C GLU A 64 -1.71 -9.63 19.59
N GLY A 65 -0.50 -9.78 19.06
CA GLY A 65 0.26 -8.72 18.39
C GLY A 65 0.87 -7.68 19.32
N GLY A 66 0.90 -7.93 20.64
CA GLY A 66 1.56 -7.07 21.62
C GLY A 66 0.99 -5.64 21.70
N ILE A 67 -0.28 -5.46 21.32
CA ILE A 67 -0.95 -4.15 21.25
C ILE A 67 -2.25 -4.19 22.05
N GLN A 68 -2.62 -3.13 22.75
CA GLN A 68 -3.93 -3.06 23.40
C GLN A 68 -4.96 -2.50 22.40
N PHE A 69 -6.01 -3.27 22.15
CA PHE A 69 -7.15 -2.84 21.32
C PHE A 69 -8.38 -3.66 21.74
N PRO A 70 -9.09 -3.23 22.79
CA PRO A 70 -10.21 -3.98 23.34
C PRO A 70 -11.38 -4.05 22.34
N ASN A 71 -12.09 -5.18 22.32
CA ASN A 71 -13.37 -5.38 21.61
C ASN A 71 -13.39 -5.19 20.08
N GLY A 72 -12.24 -4.99 19.41
CA GLY A 72 -12.20 -4.80 17.94
C GLY A 72 -11.35 -5.81 17.15
N LYS A 73 -10.45 -6.55 17.82
CA LYS A 73 -9.52 -7.46 17.12
C LYS A 73 -10.23 -8.69 16.59
N LYS A 74 -9.94 -9.06 15.34
CA LYS A 74 -10.21 -10.41 14.82
C LYS A 74 -9.08 -11.36 15.27
N PRO A 75 -9.36 -12.66 15.53
CA PRO A 75 -8.32 -13.65 15.84
C PRO A 75 -7.34 -13.86 14.68
N VAL A 76 -6.04 -13.88 14.95
CA VAL A 76 -5.03 -14.17 13.90
C VAL A 76 -5.20 -15.57 13.31
N LYS A 77 -5.58 -16.55 14.14
CA LYS A 77 -5.84 -17.92 13.67
C LYS A 77 -6.96 -17.99 12.63
N LEU A 78 -7.91 -17.05 12.68
CA LEU A 78 -8.98 -16.94 11.69
C LEU A 78 -8.42 -16.56 10.32
N THR A 79 -7.63 -15.48 10.25
CA THR A 79 -7.08 -14.98 8.98
C THR A 79 -6.08 -15.97 8.40
N GLN A 80 -5.23 -16.58 9.25
CA GLN A 80 -4.32 -17.65 8.81
C GLN A 80 -5.06 -18.82 8.16
N ARG A 81 -6.15 -19.29 8.80
CA ARG A 81 -6.96 -20.38 8.24
C ARG A 81 -7.55 -20.02 6.88
N VAL A 82 -8.07 -18.80 6.74
CA VAL A 82 -8.60 -18.34 5.45
C VAL A 82 -7.50 -18.35 4.38
N PHE A 83 -6.31 -17.84 4.69
CA PHE A 83 -5.19 -17.86 3.73
C PHE A 83 -4.67 -19.26 3.42
N GLU A 84 -4.63 -20.18 4.38
CA GLU A 84 -4.25 -21.58 4.15
C GLU A 84 -5.25 -22.31 3.24
N MET A 85 -6.52 -21.91 3.24
CA MET A 85 -7.53 -22.43 2.31
C MET A 85 -7.36 -21.88 0.88
N LEU A 86 -6.75 -20.71 0.73
CA LEU A 86 -6.49 -20.06 -0.55
C LEU A 86 -5.13 -20.53 -1.09
N SER A 87 -5.13 -21.34 -2.15
CA SER A 87 -3.89 -21.92 -2.69
C SER A 87 -2.95 -20.86 -3.30
N GLY A 88 -1.73 -20.69 -2.77
CA GLY A 88 -0.66 -19.90 -3.42
C GLY A 88 0.43 -19.36 -2.49
N GLU A 89 1.68 -19.45 -2.92
CA GLU A 89 2.88 -19.03 -2.17
C GLU A 89 3.27 -17.54 -2.37
N ASN A 90 2.70 -16.88 -3.39
CA ASN A 90 3.04 -15.51 -3.81
C ASN A 90 1.79 -14.61 -3.97
N GLN A 91 0.80 -14.78 -3.11
CA GLN A 91 -0.44 -14.01 -3.16
C GLN A 91 -0.27 -12.61 -2.54
N ILE A 92 -1.16 -11.69 -2.93
CA ILE A 92 -1.31 -10.37 -2.30
C ILE A 92 -2.69 -10.34 -1.64
N SER A 93 -2.71 -10.19 -0.32
CA SER A 93 -3.95 -10.02 0.45
C SER A 93 -4.26 -8.54 0.63
N LEU A 94 -5.42 -8.08 0.16
CA LEU A 94 -5.91 -6.72 0.40
C LEU A 94 -6.99 -6.75 1.48
N ASP A 95 -6.80 -5.92 2.50
CA ASP A 95 -7.81 -5.67 3.53
C ASP A 95 -7.99 -4.16 3.67
N TYR A 96 -9.10 -3.66 3.14
CA TYR A 96 -9.42 -2.23 3.16
C TYR A 96 -10.18 -1.79 4.42
N PHE A 97 -10.36 -2.71 5.38
CA PHE A 97 -10.82 -2.46 6.74
C PHE A 97 -9.81 -3.06 7.72
N GLY A 98 -8.56 -2.61 7.62
CA GLY A 98 -7.42 -3.23 8.29
C GLY A 98 -7.56 -3.36 9.81
N GLY A 99 -8.31 -2.45 10.44
CA GLY A 99 -8.58 -2.41 11.86
C GLY A 99 -7.31 -2.49 12.66
N SER A 100 -7.26 -3.43 13.60
CA SER A 100 -6.04 -3.68 14.37
C SER A 100 -4.85 -4.20 13.56
N GLY A 101 -5.01 -4.63 12.30
CA GLY A 101 -3.96 -5.24 11.48
C GLY A 101 -3.87 -6.76 11.60
N THR A 102 -4.99 -7.45 11.86
CA THR A 102 -5.02 -8.92 12.02
C THR A 102 -4.65 -9.64 10.71
N THR A 103 -5.09 -9.12 9.57
CA THR A 103 -4.79 -9.67 8.23
C THR A 103 -3.30 -9.68 7.95
N GLY A 104 -2.61 -8.53 8.11
CA GLY A 104 -1.16 -8.44 7.93
C GLY A 104 -0.40 -9.33 8.91
N HIS A 105 -0.81 -9.40 10.17
CA HIS A 105 -0.22 -10.32 11.15
C HIS A 105 -0.34 -11.78 10.68
N GLY A 106 -1.52 -12.22 10.24
CA GLY A 106 -1.72 -13.57 9.72
C GLY A 106 -0.79 -13.90 8.55
N VAL A 107 -0.64 -12.99 7.59
CA VAL A 107 0.28 -13.15 6.45
C VAL A 107 1.73 -13.27 6.91
N ILE A 108 2.19 -12.41 7.83
CA ILE A 108 3.57 -12.48 8.34
C ILE A 108 3.82 -13.81 9.07
N ASN A 109 2.89 -14.27 9.90
CA ASN A 109 3.04 -15.55 10.60
C ASN A 109 3.08 -16.73 9.63
N LEU A 110 2.26 -16.71 8.57
CA LEU A 110 2.32 -17.75 7.54
C LEU A 110 3.65 -17.74 6.79
N ASN A 111 4.13 -16.57 6.34
CA ASN A 111 5.44 -16.44 5.71
C ASN A 111 6.56 -16.99 6.60
N ARG A 112 6.50 -16.79 7.93
CA ARG A 112 7.45 -17.41 8.87
C ARG A 112 7.32 -18.93 8.93
N LYS A 113 6.09 -19.44 8.95
CA LYS A 113 5.79 -20.87 9.11
C LYS A 113 6.19 -21.69 7.88
N ASP A 114 5.88 -21.21 6.68
CA ASP A 114 6.06 -21.96 5.43
C ASP A 114 7.13 -21.37 4.50
N ASN A 115 7.88 -20.37 4.96
CA ASN A 115 8.93 -19.68 4.19
C ASN A 115 8.45 -19.12 2.83
N SER A 116 7.18 -18.76 2.74
CA SER A 116 6.58 -18.15 1.55
C SER A 116 6.82 -16.64 1.45
N LYS A 117 6.36 -16.04 0.34
CA LYS A 117 6.56 -14.61 0.03
C LYS A 117 5.24 -13.88 -0.20
N ARG A 118 4.20 -14.24 0.57
CA ARG A 118 2.90 -13.56 0.49
C ARG A 118 3.04 -12.10 0.91
N LYS A 119 2.31 -11.22 0.24
CA LYS A 119 2.28 -9.79 0.52
C LYS A 119 0.91 -9.38 1.05
N TYR A 120 0.85 -8.23 1.68
CA TYR A 120 -0.42 -7.68 2.14
C TYR A 120 -0.47 -6.17 1.90
N ILE A 121 -1.67 -5.66 1.73
CA ILE A 121 -2.01 -4.23 1.71
C ILE A 121 -3.12 -4.04 2.73
N LEU A 122 -2.90 -3.14 3.68
CA LEU A 122 -3.93 -2.75 4.65
C LEU A 122 -4.31 -1.30 4.39
N VAL A 123 -5.60 -1.01 4.39
CA VAL A 123 -6.13 0.36 4.42
C VAL A 123 -6.85 0.56 5.74
N GLU A 124 -6.58 1.68 6.40
CA GLU A 124 -7.19 2.07 7.66
C GLU A 124 -7.39 3.58 7.68
N MET A 125 -8.57 4.02 8.13
CA MET A 125 -8.97 5.43 8.20
C MET A 125 -9.24 5.91 9.64
N GLY A 126 -9.27 4.99 10.61
CA GLY A 126 -9.49 5.30 12.01
C GLY A 126 -8.31 6.01 12.66
N GLU A 127 -8.61 6.83 13.66
CA GLU A 127 -7.64 7.61 14.47
C GLU A 127 -6.58 6.74 15.15
N TYR A 128 -6.85 5.44 15.28
CA TYR A 128 -5.96 4.46 15.91
C TYR A 128 -4.89 3.89 14.97
N PHE A 129 -4.76 4.34 13.72
CA PHE A 129 -3.73 3.82 12.81
C PHE A 129 -2.32 3.90 13.42
N ASN A 130 -1.97 5.08 13.97
CA ASN A 130 -0.64 5.34 14.54
C ASN A 130 -0.42 4.66 15.90
N THR A 131 -1.49 4.40 16.65
CA THR A 131 -1.42 3.84 17.99
C THR A 131 -1.61 2.32 18.01
N VAL A 132 -2.27 1.74 16.99
CA VAL A 132 -2.63 0.32 16.95
C VAL A 132 -2.12 -0.38 15.71
N THR A 133 -2.60 -0.03 14.52
CA THR A 133 -2.38 -0.79 13.28
C THR A 133 -0.91 -0.81 12.90
N LYS A 134 -0.29 0.37 12.78
CA LYS A 134 1.13 0.52 12.44
C LYS A 134 2.05 -0.12 13.51
N PRO A 135 1.88 0.18 14.82
CA PRO A 135 2.69 -0.47 15.86
C PRO A 135 2.53 -2.00 15.90
N ARG A 136 1.32 -2.54 15.72
CA ARG A 136 1.12 -4.01 15.71
C ARG A 136 1.93 -4.66 14.59
N ILE A 137 1.86 -4.12 13.37
CA ILE A 137 2.61 -4.69 12.24
C ILE A 137 4.12 -4.61 12.49
N GLN A 138 4.63 -3.47 12.98
CA GLN A 138 6.04 -3.34 13.36
C GLN A 138 6.46 -4.36 14.44
N LYS A 139 5.64 -4.52 15.48
CA LYS A 139 5.89 -5.50 16.56
C LYS A 139 5.96 -6.93 16.02
N VAL A 140 5.01 -7.31 15.18
CA VAL A 140 4.95 -8.65 14.58
C VAL A 140 6.11 -8.89 13.62
N ILE A 141 6.56 -7.88 12.87
CA ILE A 141 7.78 -8.01 12.05
C ILE A 141 9.02 -8.22 12.92
N TYR A 142 9.11 -7.52 14.04
CA TYR A 142 10.27 -7.54 14.93
C TYR A 142 10.42 -8.84 15.73
N SER A 143 9.32 -9.38 16.26
CA SER A 143 9.33 -10.59 17.08
C SER A 143 7.99 -11.32 17.01
N GLU A 144 8.06 -12.64 17.07
CA GLU A 144 6.88 -13.52 17.13
C GLU A 144 6.17 -13.43 18.48
N ASN A 145 6.92 -13.38 19.59
CA ASN A 145 6.36 -13.56 20.93
C ASN A 145 6.49 -12.29 21.79
N TRP A 146 5.35 -11.84 22.32
CA TRP A 146 5.23 -10.63 23.13
C TRP A 146 4.54 -10.92 24.46
N LYS A 147 5.03 -10.29 25.53
CA LYS A 147 4.33 -10.24 26.82
C LYS A 147 3.99 -8.79 27.12
N GLY A 148 2.73 -8.42 26.91
CA GLY A 148 2.33 -7.01 26.85
C GLY A 148 3.05 -6.30 25.71
N GLU A 149 3.75 -5.20 26.02
CA GLU A 149 4.49 -4.41 25.03
C GLU A 149 5.98 -4.76 24.93
N LYS A 150 6.43 -5.83 25.59
CA LYS A 150 7.83 -6.24 25.56
C LYS A 150 8.02 -7.53 24.73
N PRO A 151 8.98 -7.56 23.80
CA PRO A 151 9.30 -8.76 23.06
C PRO A 151 9.99 -9.76 23.99
N THR A 152 9.61 -11.02 23.89
CA THR A 152 10.22 -12.11 24.68
C THR A 152 11.31 -12.85 23.92
N ASP A 153 11.40 -12.62 22.61
CA ASP A 153 12.48 -13.09 21.75
C ASP A 153 12.86 -12.02 20.71
N ARG A 154 13.79 -12.38 19.81
CA ARG A 154 14.19 -11.56 18.66
C ARG A 154 14.00 -12.32 17.35
N LYS A 155 12.98 -13.18 17.27
CA LYS A 155 12.64 -13.96 16.07
C LYS A 155 11.82 -13.09 15.11
N GLY A 156 12.49 -12.12 14.50
CA GLY A 156 11.90 -11.25 13.51
C GLY A 156 11.83 -11.85 12.11
N SER A 157 11.27 -11.11 11.18
CA SER A 157 11.26 -11.44 9.75
C SER A 157 11.93 -10.33 8.96
N SER A 158 12.74 -10.70 7.97
CA SER A 158 13.18 -9.73 6.97
C SER A 158 11.97 -9.21 6.20
N HIS A 159 11.62 -7.94 6.40
CA HIS A 159 10.38 -7.38 5.89
C HIS A 159 10.56 -5.89 5.63
N LEU A 160 10.15 -5.44 4.44
CA LEU A 160 10.01 -4.03 4.14
C LEU A 160 8.57 -3.60 4.43
N PHE A 161 8.40 -2.78 5.45
CA PHE A 161 7.10 -2.19 5.80
C PHE A 161 7.05 -0.75 5.36
N LYS A 162 6.11 -0.43 4.47
CA LYS A 162 5.85 0.91 3.96
C LYS A 162 4.41 1.27 4.25
N TYR A 163 4.17 2.51 4.67
CA TYR A 163 2.84 3.07 4.81
C TYR A 163 2.75 4.37 3.99
N ILE A 164 1.55 4.67 3.54
CA ILE A 164 1.23 5.84 2.73
C ILE A 164 0.03 6.49 3.41
N ARG A 165 0.08 7.80 3.58
CA ARG A 165 -1.08 8.61 3.97
C ARG A 165 -1.55 9.32 2.71
N LEU A 166 -2.84 9.21 2.42
CA LEU A 166 -3.47 9.99 1.37
C LEU A 166 -3.86 11.36 1.95
N GLU A 167 -3.69 12.39 1.15
CA GLU A 167 -4.19 13.73 1.45
C GLU A 167 -5.72 13.68 1.61
N SER A 168 -6.24 14.29 2.68
CA SER A 168 -7.68 14.38 2.88
C SER A 168 -8.28 15.57 2.11
N TYR A 169 -9.60 15.57 1.96
CA TYR A 169 -10.31 16.70 1.35
C TYR A 169 -10.06 18.01 2.12
N GLU A 170 -10.06 17.96 3.45
CA GLU A 170 -9.76 19.11 4.31
C GLU A 170 -8.31 19.59 4.15
N ASP A 171 -7.36 18.65 4.03
CA ASP A 171 -5.96 18.99 3.74
C ASP A 171 -5.87 19.72 2.39
N ALA A 172 -6.53 19.22 1.35
CA ALA A 172 -6.55 19.86 0.04
C ALA A 172 -7.14 21.27 0.11
N LEU A 173 -8.26 21.46 0.81
CA LEU A 173 -8.86 22.78 1.02
C LEU A 173 -7.93 23.74 1.77
N ASN A 174 -7.27 23.29 2.83
CA ASN A 174 -6.34 24.11 3.62
C ASN A 174 -5.10 24.55 2.84
N ASN A 175 -4.75 23.83 1.77
CA ASN A 175 -3.59 24.11 0.93
C ASN A 175 -3.96 24.79 -0.40
N LEU A 176 -5.25 24.98 -0.68
CA LEU A 176 -5.70 25.79 -1.80
C LEU A 176 -5.22 27.23 -1.63
N ARG A 177 -4.29 27.64 -2.50
CA ARG A 177 -4.01 29.06 -2.69
C ARG A 177 -5.08 29.58 -3.64
N LEU A 178 -5.63 30.77 -3.41
CA LEU A 178 -6.50 31.43 -4.40
C LEU A 178 -5.74 32.63 -4.93
N GLN A 179 -5.35 32.58 -6.22
CA GLN A 179 -4.79 33.75 -6.89
C GLN A 179 -5.92 34.72 -7.22
N ARG A 180 -6.12 35.73 -6.37
CA ARG A 180 -7.17 36.74 -6.51
C ARG A 180 -6.59 38.03 -7.08
N THR A 181 -7.37 38.72 -7.90
CA THR A 181 -7.05 40.09 -8.34
C THR A 181 -7.30 41.10 -7.22
N GLU A 182 -6.63 42.27 -7.26
CA GLU A 182 -6.76 43.32 -6.23
C GLU A 182 -8.22 43.77 -6.02
N ASN A 183 -9.01 43.85 -7.09
CA ASN A 183 -10.43 44.22 -7.04
C ASN A 183 -11.28 43.18 -6.28
N GLN A 184 -10.95 41.90 -6.39
CA GLN A 184 -11.66 40.81 -5.70
C GLN A 184 -11.30 40.75 -4.21
N GLN A 185 -10.04 41.05 -3.86
CA GLN A 185 -9.63 41.18 -2.45
C GLN A 185 -10.36 42.33 -1.75
N GLY A 186 -10.60 43.45 -2.45
CA GLY A 186 -11.34 44.59 -1.89
C GLY A 186 -12.82 44.30 -1.59
N LEU A 187 -13.48 43.47 -2.41
CA LEU A 187 -14.91 43.15 -2.27
C LEU A 187 -15.22 42.16 -1.13
N LEU A 188 -14.30 41.24 -0.84
CA LEU A 188 -14.49 40.21 0.20
C LEU A 188 -14.19 40.70 1.62
N ASN A 189 -13.41 41.77 1.77
CA ASN A 189 -13.13 42.39 3.07
C ASN A 189 -14.36 43.12 3.68
N LEU A 190 -15.48 43.16 2.96
CA LEU A 190 -16.69 43.88 3.37
C LEU A 190 -17.67 43.01 4.17
N ASP A 191 -17.64 41.68 4.09
CA ASP A 191 -18.55 40.82 4.85
C ASP A 191 -18.06 39.37 5.02
N ASN A 192 -17.86 38.92 6.26
CA ASN A 192 -17.27 37.62 6.61
C ASN A 192 -18.21 36.42 6.36
N ASN A 193 -19.53 36.61 6.33
CA ASN A 193 -20.47 35.51 6.08
C ASN A 193 -20.66 35.21 4.58
N LEU A 194 -20.56 36.23 3.73
CA LEU A 194 -20.53 36.06 2.27
C LEU A 194 -19.26 35.33 1.82
N TYR A 195 -18.16 35.47 2.58
CA TYR A 195 -16.88 34.81 2.30
C TYR A 195 -17.01 33.28 2.28
N GLU A 196 -17.65 32.66 3.27
CA GLU A 196 -17.77 31.19 3.37
C GLU A 196 -18.69 30.61 2.29
N GLU A 197 -19.83 31.25 2.04
CA GLU A 197 -20.84 30.78 1.08
C GLU A 197 -20.40 30.99 -0.39
N TYR A 198 -19.63 32.05 -0.66
CA TYR A 198 -19.03 32.34 -1.97
C TYR A 198 -17.81 31.45 -2.27
N LEU A 199 -17.02 31.06 -1.25
CA LEU A 199 -15.89 30.13 -1.41
C LEU A 199 -16.34 28.74 -1.89
N LEU A 200 -17.43 28.23 -1.32
CA LEU A 200 -17.92 26.88 -1.64
C LEU A 200 -18.55 26.80 -3.04
N SER A 201 -19.17 27.88 -3.53
CA SER A 201 -20.02 27.84 -4.74
C SER A 201 -19.34 28.37 -6.01
N TYR A 202 -18.43 29.35 -5.92
CA TYR A 202 -17.88 30.02 -7.11
C TYR A 202 -16.34 29.86 -7.28
N ALA A 203 -15.59 29.61 -6.21
CA ALA A 203 -14.12 29.55 -6.27
C ALA A 203 -13.56 28.23 -6.83
N LEU A 204 -14.36 27.16 -6.85
CA LEU A 204 -13.93 25.83 -7.29
C LEU A 204 -13.83 25.68 -8.81
N ASP A 205 -14.65 26.39 -9.59
CA ASP A 205 -14.76 26.12 -11.04
C ASP A 205 -13.79 26.91 -11.92
N VAL A 206 -13.37 28.12 -11.52
CA VAL A 206 -12.67 29.06 -12.42
C VAL A 206 -11.30 29.52 -11.90
N GLU A 207 -11.12 29.68 -10.58
CA GLU A 207 -9.90 30.29 -9.98
C GLU A 207 -8.91 29.26 -9.36
N SER A 208 -9.39 28.08 -8.97
CA SER A 208 -8.59 27.03 -8.31
C SER A 208 -7.67 26.25 -9.28
N ARG A 209 -8.01 26.21 -10.58
CA ARG A 209 -7.32 25.38 -11.59
C ARG A 209 -5.83 25.73 -11.75
N GLY A 210 -5.44 26.98 -11.49
CA GLY A 210 -4.05 27.43 -11.56
C GLY A 210 -3.27 27.33 -10.25
N SER A 211 -3.88 26.85 -9.16
CA SER A 211 -3.43 27.18 -7.80
C SER A 211 -3.39 26.01 -6.82
N LEU A 212 -3.68 24.80 -7.30
CA LEU A 212 -3.60 23.56 -6.51
C LEU A 212 -2.16 23.04 -6.34
N LEU A 213 -1.24 23.40 -7.25
CA LEU A 213 0.19 23.22 -7.08
C LEU A 213 0.94 24.25 -7.93
N SER A 214 1.81 25.04 -7.32
CA SER A 214 2.55 26.08 -8.05
C SER A 214 3.82 25.48 -8.67
N VAL A 215 4.26 26.04 -9.79
CA VAL A 215 5.57 25.69 -10.39
C VAL A 215 6.71 25.94 -9.39
N ASP A 216 6.53 26.91 -8.49
CA ASP A 216 7.50 27.24 -7.45
C ASP A 216 7.74 26.11 -6.44
N ASP A 217 6.74 25.25 -6.21
CA ASP A 217 6.85 24.10 -5.29
C ASP A 217 7.88 23.07 -5.78
N PHE A 218 8.16 23.04 -7.09
CA PHE A 218 9.16 22.17 -7.70
C PHE A 218 10.56 22.80 -7.76
N GLN A 219 10.75 24.04 -7.31
CA GLN A 219 12.09 24.62 -7.15
C GLN A 219 12.85 23.96 -5.99
N LYS A 220 12.14 23.66 -4.90
CA LYS A 220 12.70 23.01 -3.69
C LYS A 220 11.95 21.71 -3.37
N PRO A 221 12.01 20.72 -4.26
CA PRO A 221 11.15 19.52 -4.18
C PRO A 221 11.44 18.66 -2.94
N PHE A 222 12.60 18.83 -2.32
CA PHE A 222 12.99 18.08 -1.12
C PHE A 222 12.51 18.71 0.17
N ASP A 223 12.01 19.94 0.17
CA ASP A 223 11.53 20.67 1.34
C ASP A 223 10.08 21.13 1.19
N TYR A 224 9.33 20.51 0.27
CA TYR A 224 7.92 20.78 0.09
C TYR A 224 7.10 20.41 1.34
N GLN A 225 6.16 21.28 1.69
CA GLN A 225 5.34 21.17 2.88
C GLN A 225 3.88 21.49 2.58
N LEU A 226 2.98 20.81 3.28
CA LEU A 226 1.54 21.07 3.28
C LEU A 226 1.07 21.30 4.71
N ASN A 227 0.04 22.13 4.87
CA ASN A 227 -0.73 22.24 6.10
C ASN A 227 -1.62 21.00 6.23
N ILE A 228 -1.27 20.07 7.12
CA ILE A 228 -2.03 18.84 7.33
C ILE A 228 -2.81 18.97 8.64
N THR A 229 -4.11 18.68 8.59
CA THR A 229 -4.98 18.65 9.76
C THR A 229 -5.06 17.21 10.30
N ALA A 230 -4.77 17.06 11.59
CA ALA A 230 -4.96 15.83 12.33
C ALA A 230 -5.47 16.18 13.73
N ASP A 231 -6.46 15.45 14.23
CA ASP A 231 -7.01 15.64 15.58
C ASP A 231 -7.44 17.10 15.89
N ASN A 232 -8.01 17.78 14.88
CA ASN A 232 -8.39 19.21 14.89
C ASN A 232 -7.24 20.21 15.03
N GLU A 233 -5.99 19.77 14.88
CA GLU A 233 -4.82 20.65 14.84
C GLU A 233 -4.21 20.64 13.44
N THR A 234 -3.95 21.84 12.91
CA THR A 234 -3.25 22.01 11.63
C THR A 234 -1.77 22.24 11.87
N SER A 235 -0.94 21.45 11.20
CA SER A 235 0.52 21.55 11.32
C SER A 235 1.21 21.46 9.96
N LEU A 236 2.28 22.23 9.80
CA LEU A 236 3.09 22.23 8.59
C LEU A 236 3.90 20.94 8.51
N THR A 237 3.57 20.09 7.55
CA THR A 237 4.13 18.74 7.42
C THR A 237 4.92 18.61 6.12
N LYS A 238 6.12 18.04 6.21
CA LYS A 238 6.97 17.75 5.05
C LYS A 238 6.39 16.61 4.22
N ILE A 239 6.28 16.83 2.91
CA ILE A 239 5.71 15.87 1.95
C ILE A 239 6.79 15.38 1.00
N ASP A 240 6.79 14.07 0.73
CA ASP A 240 7.72 13.47 -0.23
C ASP A 240 7.17 13.58 -1.66
N LEU A 241 7.45 14.72 -2.32
CA LEU A 241 7.06 14.95 -3.71
C LEU A 241 7.65 13.92 -4.67
N VAL A 242 8.88 13.48 -4.42
CA VAL A 242 9.59 12.52 -5.27
C VAL A 242 8.82 11.20 -5.27
N GLU A 243 8.45 10.73 -4.08
CA GLU A 243 7.70 9.49 -3.93
C GLU A 243 6.27 9.62 -4.50
N THR A 244 5.62 10.76 -4.26
CA THR A 244 4.29 11.06 -4.80
C THR A 244 4.28 10.96 -6.33
N PHE A 245 5.25 11.62 -6.98
CA PHE A 245 5.36 11.58 -8.44
C PHE A 245 5.62 10.17 -8.98
N ASN A 246 6.43 9.35 -8.29
CA ASN A 246 6.67 7.96 -8.68
C ASN A 246 5.34 7.17 -8.73
N TYR A 247 4.43 7.38 -7.77
CA TYR A 247 3.12 6.75 -7.79
C TYR A 247 2.22 7.27 -8.92
N LEU A 248 2.21 8.59 -9.16
CA LEU A 248 1.38 9.21 -10.19
C LEU A 248 1.69 8.67 -11.58
N ILE A 249 2.97 8.59 -11.93
CA ILE A 249 3.38 8.04 -13.24
C ILE A 249 3.32 6.50 -13.28
N GLY A 250 2.97 5.85 -12.16
CA GLY A 250 2.92 4.40 -12.03
C GLY A 250 4.29 3.74 -12.19
N LEU A 251 5.34 4.36 -11.64
CA LEU A 251 6.71 3.89 -11.76
C LEU A 251 6.95 2.70 -10.83
N LYS A 252 7.33 1.56 -11.41
CA LYS A 252 7.96 0.47 -10.68
C LYS A 252 9.43 0.81 -10.47
N VAL A 253 9.70 1.45 -9.34
CA VAL A 253 11.05 1.87 -8.93
C VAL A 253 11.98 0.66 -8.81
N GLN A 254 13.14 0.76 -9.43
CA GLN A 254 14.23 -0.21 -9.36
C GLN A 254 15.40 0.32 -8.54
N GLN A 255 15.69 1.61 -8.68
CA GLN A 255 16.80 2.25 -7.98
C GLN A 255 16.46 3.71 -7.67
N ILE A 256 16.81 4.15 -6.46
CA ILE A 256 16.86 5.57 -6.07
C ILE A 256 18.29 5.86 -5.64
N GLN A 257 18.88 6.94 -6.13
CA GLN A 257 20.24 7.37 -5.77
C GLN A 257 20.29 8.88 -5.61
N THR A 258 20.99 9.34 -4.57
CA THR A 258 21.29 10.76 -4.36
C THR A 258 22.80 10.97 -4.51
N GLU A 259 23.20 11.88 -5.38
CA GLU A 259 24.60 12.20 -5.66
C GLU A 259 24.72 13.66 -6.10
N SER A 260 25.70 14.39 -5.57
CA SER A 260 25.98 15.78 -5.96
C SER A 260 24.76 16.72 -5.95
N GLY A 261 23.83 16.54 -5.00
CA GLY A 261 22.61 17.34 -4.90
C GLY A 261 21.45 16.91 -5.83
N PHE A 262 21.68 15.93 -6.71
CA PHE A 262 20.65 15.33 -7.56
C PHE A 262 20.10 14.06 -6.95
N LYS A 263 18.77 13.92 -6.95
CA LYS A 263 18.10 12.65 -6.63
C LYS A 263 17.55 12.05 -7.91
N THR A 264 18.01 10.85 -8.23
CA THR A 264 17.61 10.13 -9.44
C THR A 264 16.79 8.90 -9.09
N VAL A 265 15.71 8.67 -9.84
CA VAL A 265 14.85 7.50 -9.70
C VAL A 265 14.81 6.78 -11.04
N LYS A 266 15.20 5.51 -11.05
CA LYS A 266 15.16 4.65 -12.22
C LYS A 266 14.10 3.57 -12.03
N GLY A 267 13.36 3.28 -13.07
CA GLY A 267 12.34 2.24 -13.02
C GLY A 267 11.68 1.97 -14.35
N THR A 268 10.57 1.25 -14.29
CA THR A 268 9.75 0.93 -15.47
C THR A 268 8.33 1.42 -15.24
N ASN A 269 7.72 2.06 -16.24
CA ASN A 269 6.33 2.49 -16.14
C ASN A 269 5.36 1.34 -16.47
N LYS A 270 4.05 1.59 -16.32
CA LYS A 270 2.99 0.60 -16.64
C LYS A 270 2.98 0.15 -18.11
N LYS A 271 3.58 0.91 -19.03
CA LYS A 271 3.71 0.58 -20.46
C LYS A 271 4.97 -0.23 -20.77
N GLY A 272 5.78 -0.56 -19.76
CA GLY A 272 7.03 -1.30 -19.91
C GLY A 272 8.21 -0.44 -20.38
N GLN A 273 8.05 0.89 -20.45
CA GLN A 273 9.12 1.81 -20.85
C GLN A 273 10.11 2.01 -19.70
N SER A 274 11.39 2.11 -20.02
CA SER A 274 12.46 2.48 -19.10
C SER A 274 12.41 3.97 -18.81
N VAL A 275 12.34 4.34 -17.53
CA VAL A 275 12.14 5.73 -17.10
C VAL A 275 13.24 6.15 -16.13
N LEU A 276 13.77 7.35 -16.36
CA LEU A 276 14.62 8.09 -15.43
C LEU A 276 13.87 9.34 -14.95
N VAL A 277 13.87 9.60 -13.65
CA VAL A 277 13.40 10.85 -13.07
C VAL A 277 14.58 11.51 -12.37
N ILE A 278 14.84 12.79 -12.67
CA ILE A 278 15.91 13.59 -12.08
C ILE A 278 15.27 14.73 -11.31
N TRP A 279 15.57 14.77 -10.01
CA TRP A 279 15.16 15.84 -9.10
C TRP A 279 16.38 16.62 -8.61
N ARG A 280 16.25 17.94 -8.51
CA ARG A 280 17.25 18.83 -7.93
C ARG A 280 16.60 19.98 -7.17
N ASN A 281 17.33 20.55 -6.23
CA ASN A 281 17.01 21.88 -5.73
C ASN A 281 17.53 22.92 -6.73
N GLN A 282 16.63 23.68 -7.36
CA GLN A 282 16.97 24.64 -8.43
C GLN A 282 17.78 25.83 -7.91
N THR A 283 17.71 26.15 -6.61
CA THR A 283 18.52 27.23 -6.02
C THR A 283 19.97 26.81 -5.76
N GLU A 284 20.24 25.50 -5.72
CA GLU A 284 21.57 24.95 -5.43
C GLU A 284 22.23 24.36 -6.69
N ASN A 285 21.43 23.79 -7.58
CA ASN A 285 21.90 23.12 -8.79
C ASN A 285 21.17 23.70 -10.00
N ASP A 286 21.86 24.55 -10.74
CA ASP A 286 21.36 25.21 -11.93
C ASP A 286 21.41 24.30 -13.19
N ASN A 287 21.08 24.88 -14.34
CA ASN A 287 21.05 24.17 -15.63
C ASN A 287 22.44 23.74 -16.11
N GLU A 288 23.49 24.47 -15.76
CA GLU A 288 24.86 24.10 -16.12
C GLU A 288 25.31 22.88 -15.31
N ALA A 289 25.05 22.89 -13.99
CA ALA A 289 25.31 21.76 -13.11
C ALA A 289 24.53 20.51 -13.55
N LEU A 290 23.25 20.67 -13.94
CA LEU A 290 22.44 19.58 -14.48
C LEU A 290 23.04 19.03 -15.78
N ALA A 291 23.43 19.88 -16.74
CA ALA A 291 24.01 19.44 -18.01
C ALA A 291 25.33 18.67 -17.79
N ALA A 292 26.21 19.19 -16.92
CA ALA A 292 27.45 18.51 -16.54
C ALA A 292 27.19 17.16 -15.87
N PHE A 293 26.24 17.10 -14.92
CA PHE A 293 25.84 15.85 -14.28
C PHE A 293 25.30 14.84 -15.30
N PHE A 294 24.43 15.29 -16.20
CA PHE A 294 23.82 14.44 -17.24
C PHE A 294 24.86 13.82 -18.18
N GLN A 295 25.83 14.63 -18.63
CA GLN A 295 26.96 14.17 -19.46
C GLN A 295 27.91 13.23 -18.71
N SER A 296 28.18 13.50 -17.42
CA SER A 296 29.04 12.63 -16.59
C SER A 296 28.48 11.21 -16.47
N LYS A 297 27.15 11.07 -16.53
CA LYS A 297 26.46 9.77 -16.50
C LYS A 297 26.25 9.17 -17.90
N HIS A 298 26.69 9.87 -18.95
CA HIS A 298 26.52 9.50 -20.34
C HIS A 298 25.05 9.32 -20.76
N TRP A 299 24.14 10.07 -20.14
CA TRP A 299 22.71 10.00 -20.45
C TRP A 299 22.31 10.81 -21.70
N ASP A 300 23.23 11.64 -22.20
CA ASP A 300 23.16 12.41 -23.45
C ASP A 300 23.26 11.56 -24.72
N LYS A 301 23.79 10.34 -24.59
CA LYS A 301 24.03 9.44 -25.72
C LYS A 301 22.75 8.83 -26.28
N VAL A 302 22.79 8.40 -27.54
CA VAL A 302 21.67 7.69 -28.22
C VAL A 302 21.19 6.49 -27.41
N ASN A 303 22.11 5.68 -26.89
CA ASN A 303 21.82 4.47 -26.12
C ASN A 303 21.99 4.67 -24.61
N ASN A 304 21.26 5.61 -24.02
CA ASN A 304 21.29 5.86 -22.58
C ASN A 304 20.50 4.82 -21.74
N GLY A 305 19.74 3.93 -22.39
CA GLY A 305 18.95 2.89 -21.73
C GLY A 305 17.60 3.36 -21.17
N PHE A 306 17.17 4.59 -21.49
CA PHE A 306 15.88 5.14 -21.07
C PHE A 306 15.04 5.52 -22.28
N ASP A 307 13.72 5.35 -22.17
CA ASP A 307 12.76 5.82 -23.17
C ASP A 307 12.26 7.23 -22.82
N LEU A 308 12.08 7.49 -21.51
CA LEU A 308 11.55 8.73 -20.97
C LEU A 308 12.43 9.24 -19.83
N ILE A 309 12.68 10.54 -19.83
CA ILE A 309 13.41 11.24 -18.79
C ILE A 309 12.55 12.39 -18.27
N TYR A 310 12.23 12.38 -16.98
CA TYR A 310 11.53 13.47 -16.31
C TYR A 310 12.53 14.32 -15.53
N ILE A 311 12.43 15.64 -15.66
CA ILE A 311 13.31 16.59 -14.96
C ILE A 311 12.44 17.69 -14.37
N ASN A 312 12.70 18.06 -13.11
CA ASN A 312 12.06 19.22 -12.50
C ASN A 312 12.76 20.54 -12.89
N GLY A 313 11.94 21.55 -13.17
CA GLY A 313 12.33 22.87 -13.61
C GLY A 313 12.67 22.95 -15.10
N SER A 314 12.91 24.18 -15.55
CA SER A 314 13.47 24.42 -16.88
C SER A 314 14.80 23.66 -17.03
N ASN A 315 15.10 23.16 -18.23
CA ASN A 315 16.37 22.47 -18.48
C ASN A 315 16.84 22.72 -19.91
N THR A 316 18.15 22.65 -20.11
CA THR A 316 18.81 22.83 -21.41
C THR A 316 19.36 21.51 -21.97
N VAL A 317 19.06 20.39 -21.31
CA VAL A 317 19.67 19.08 -21.59
C VAL A 317 19.31 18.58 -23.00
N GLU A 318 18.15 18.97 -23.53
CA GLU A 318 17.76 18.62 -24.89
C GLU A 318 18.70 19.20 -25.96
N MET A 319 19.38 20.33 -25.69
CA MET A 319 20.38 20.90 -26.59
C MET A 319 21.65 20.04 -26.69
N HIS A 320 21.89 19.21 -25.69
CA HIS A 320 23.06 18.31 -25.62
C HIS A 320 22.72 16.89 -26.09
N LYS A 321 21.50 16.67 -26.59
CA LYS A 321 21.04 15.37 -27.07
C LYS A 321 21.77 14.97 -28.36
N GLU A 322 22.38 13.79 -28.35
CA GLU A 322 23.04 13.25 -29.54
C GLU A 322 22.04 13.02 -30.69
N ALA A 323 22.46 13.35 -31.91
CA ALA A 323 21.61 13.20 -33.10
C ALA A 323 21.22 11.73 -33.31
N GLY A 324 19.91 11.45 -33.46
CA GLY A 324 19.36 10.10 -33.62
C GLY A 324 18.83 9.46 -32.33
N ALA A 325 18.94 10.14 -31.18
CA ALA A 325 18.39 9.67 -29.92
C ALA A 325 16.84 9.65 -29.91
N THR A 326 16.25 8.50 -29.57
CA THR A 326 14.79 8.26 -29.58
C THR A 326 14.09 8.58 -28.25
N TRP A 327 14.85 8.79 -27.18
CA TRP A 327 14.33 9.10 -25.85
C TRP A 327 13.76 10.51 -25.75
N LYS A 328 12.81 10.74 -24.85
CA LYS A 328 12.12 12.04 -24.69
C LYS A 328 12.35 12.61 -23.30
N ILE A 329 12.54 13.93 -23.23
CA ILE A 329 12.52 14.69 -21.97
C ILE A 329 11.10 15.23 -21.77
N LEU A 330 10.61 15.14 -20.54
CA LEU A 330 9.30 15.65 -20.13
C LEU A 330 9.47 16.49 -18.86
N SER A 331 8.68 17.55 -18.73
CA SER A 331 8.60 18.31 -17.47
C SER A 331 7.90 17.47 -16.40
N THR A 332 8.51 17.40 -15.22
CA THR A 332 7.91 16.78 -14.05
C THR A 332 6.65 17.52 -13.62
N GLU A 333 6.66 18.85 -13.64
CA GLU A 333 5.56 19.76 -13.26
C GLU A 333 4.32 19.55 -14.14
N GLU A 334 4.51 19.58 -15.45
CA GLU A 334 3.42 19.38 -16.41
C GLU A 334 2.82 17.98 -16.26
N ALA A 335 3.67 16.96 -16.12
CA ALA A 335 3.22 15.58 -15.93
C ALA A 335 2.48 15.41 -14.60
N PHE A 336 2.97 16.02 -13.52
CA PHE A 336 2.36 15.99 -12.20
C PHE A 336 0.98 16.67 -12.23
N THR A 337 0.91 17.90 -12.74
CA THR A 337 -0.33 18.69 -12.84
C THR A 337 -1.38 17.94 -13.64
N ARG A 338 -1.00 17.42 -14.81
CA ARG A 338 -1.91 16.65 -15.66
C ARG A 338 -2.40 15.38 -14.95
N LEU A 339 -1.52 14.61 -14.32
CA LEU A 339 -1.92 13.34 -13.70
C LEU A 339 -2.74 13.53 -12.41
N MET A 340 -2.60 14.67 -11.73
CA MET A 340 -3.39 15.01 -10.55
C MET A 340 -4.75 15.62 -10.89
N PHE A 341 -4.81 16.51 -11.89
CA PHE A 341 -5.97 17.40 -12.07
C PHE A 341 -6.65 17.28 -13.43
N ASP A 342 -6.00 16.70 -14.45
CA ASP A 342 -6.62 16.43 -15.76
C ASP A 342 -7.32 15.07 -15.75
N VAL A 343 -8.17 14.86 -14.74
CA VAL A 343 -9.03 13.69 -14.66
C VAL A 343 -10.26 14.00 -15.50
N LYS A 344 -10.31 13.49 -16.73
CA LYS A 344 -11.59 13.39 -17.44
C LYS A 344 -12.52 12.56 -16.55
N GLU A 345 -13.67 13.13 -16.18
CA GLU A 345 -14.69 12.45 -15.38
C GLU A 345 -14.89 11.02 -15.90
N VAL A 346 -14.73 10.04 -15.01
CA VAL A 346 -14.92 8.61 -15.29
C VAL A 346 -16.38 8.25 -15.18
#